data_AF-A0A6S7GJ29-F1
#
_entry.id   AF-A0A6S7GJ29-F1
#
_cell.length_a   1.000
_cell.length_b   1.000
_cell.length_c   1.000
_cell.angle_alpha   90.00
_cell.angle_beta   90.00
_cell.angle_gamma   90.00
#
_symmetry.space_group_name_H-M   'P 1'
#
loop_
_entity.id
_entity.type
_entity.pdbx_description
1 polymer ?
#
loop_
_entity_poly.entity_id
_entity_poly.type
_entity_poly.pdbx_seq_one_letter_code
_entity_poly.pdbx_strand_id
1 'polypeptide(L)'
;MACQKFQYGRNASIMQAFLFLYQYEGLRGKCQETDYNMGRSYHQIGLVNFASHYYHKVLNYPMVEENNNEKFWDKNNLHREAAFNLSLIYRASGNNQVARDLLQKYCTL
;
A
#
# COMPACT_ATOMS: atom_id res chain seq x y z
N MET A 1 6.20 -17.93 -3.93
CA MET A 1 6.57 -19.18 -3.24
C MET A 1 5.75 -19.34 -1.95
N ALA A 2 5.96 -18.56 -0.87
CA ALA A 2 5.31 -18.77 0.44
C ALA A 2 3.77 -18.97 0.50
N CYS A 3 3.01 -18.54 -0.51
CA CYS A 3 1.55 -18.75 -0.60
C CYS A 3 1.15 -20.01 -1.39
N GLN A 4 2.09 -20.89 -1.72
CA GLN A 4 1.81 -22.18 -2.35
C GLN A 4 1.20 -23.16 -1.33
N LYS A 5 0.24 -23.97 -1.80
CA LYS A 5 -0.38 -25.01 -0.98
C LYS A 5 0.69 -26.03 -0.59
N PHE A 6 0.86 -26.26 0.72
CA PHE A 6 1.88 -27.15 1.31
C PHE A 6 3.34 -26.69 1.21
N GLN A 7 3.62 -25.39 1.37
CA GLN A 7 5.00 -24.92 1.48
C GLN A 7 5.61 -25.20 2.87
N TYR A 8 6.69 -25.99 2.89
CA TYR A 8 7.55 -26.12 4.05
C TYR A 8 8.31 -24.80 4.31
N GLY A 9 8.44 -24.39 5.57
CA GLY A 9 9.16 -23.16 5.92
C GLY A 9 8.49 -21.85 5.49
N ARG A 10 7.15 -21.82 5.38
CA ARG A 10 6.37 -20.60 5.03
C ARG A 10 6.80 -19.36 5.81
N ASN A 11 6.89 -19.46 7.14
CA ASN A 11 7.24 -18.33 7.99
C ASN A 11 8.65 -17.81 7.70
N ALA A 12 9.63 -18.70 7.49
CA ALA A 12 10.99 -18.32 7.13
C ALA A 12 11.03 -17.62 5.76
N SER A 13 10.27 -18.11 4.78
CA SER A 13 10.15 -17.45 3.47
C SER A 13 9.52 -16.06 3.56
N ILE A 14 8.51 -15.88 4.41
CA ILE A 14 7.90 -14.57 4.67
C ILE A 14 8.92 -13.64 5.32
N MET A 15 9.65 -14.09 6.35
CA MET A 15 10.69 -13.28 7.00
C MET A 15 11.77 -12.84 6.01
N GLN A 16 12.22 -13.74 5.14
CA GLN A 16 13.19 -13.41 4.10
C GLN A 16 12.66 -12.36 3.11
N ALA A 17 11.39 -12.44 2.73
CA ALA A 17 10.77 -11.44 1.86
C ALA A 17 10.72 -10.06 2.52
N PHE A 18 10.36 -10.00 3.81
CA PHE A 18 10.37 -8.74 4.56
C PHE A 18 11.77 -8.19 4.76
N LEU A 19 12.78 -9.03 4.96
CA LEU A 19 14.18 -8.59 5.02
C LEU A 19 14.59 -7.87 3.72
N PHE A 20 14.23 -8.43 2.56
CA PHE A 20 14.49 -7.76 1.28
C PHE A 20 13.70 -6.47 1.10
N LEU A 21 12.46 -6.40 1.58
CA LEU A 21 11.66 -5.16 1.53
C LEU A 21 12.28 -4.05 2.39
N TYR A 22 12.76 -4.37 3.59
CA TYR A 22 13.47 -3.41 4.44
C TYR A 22 14.80 -2.96 3.85
N GLN A 23 15.56 -3.89 3.26
CA GLN A 23 16.78 -3.52 2.53
C GLN A 23 16.48 -2.61 1.35
N TYR A 24 15.41 -2.90 0.60
CA TYR A 24 14.92 -2.05 -0.49
C TYR A 24 14.52 -0.66 0.03
N GLU A 25 13.77 -0.54 1.12
CA GLU A 25 13.44 0.76 1.74
C GLU A 25 14.72 1.52 2.12
N GLY A 26 15.71 0.84 2.70
CA GLY A 26 17.00 1.45 3.06
C GLY A 26 17.78 2.00 1.85
N LEU A 27 17.73 1.30 0.71
CA LEU A 27 18.42 1.73 -0.52
C LEU A 27 17.65 2.80 -1.30
N ARG A 28 16.32 2.70 -1.35
CA ARG A 28 15.44 3.63 -2.07
C ARG A 28 15.22 4.93 -1.28
N GLY A 29 15.27 4.85 0.04
CA GLY A 29 14.88 5.91 0.96
C GLY A 29 13.37 5.91 1.21
N LYS A 30 12.95 6.56 2.30
CA LYS A 30 11.53 6.68 2.66
C LYS A 30 10.80 7.56 1.67
N CYS A 31 9.91 6.98 0.89
CA CYS A 31 9.04 7.68 -0.04
C CYS A 31 7.68 6.99 -0.16
N GLN A 32 6.79 7.60 -0.94
CA GLN A 32 5.44 7.09 -1.14
C GLN A 32 5.45 5.63 -1.67
N GLU A 33 6.36 5.31 -2.58
CA GLU A 33 6.54 3.98 -3.16
C GLU A 33 6.91 2.93 -2.11
N THR A 34 7.88 3.23 -1.25
CA THR A 34 8.33 2.27 -0.22
C THR A 34 7.26 2.03 0.82
N ASP A 35 6.57 3.09 1.27
CA ASP A 35 5.47 2.94 2.23
C ASP A 35 4.30 2.16 1.61
N TYR A 36 3.95 2.40 0.35
CA TYR A 36 2.92 1.64 -0.36
C TYR A 36 3.29 0.16 -0.48
N ASN A 37 4.52 -0.14 -0.87
CA ASN A 37 5.02 -1.51 -1.03
C ASN A 37 5.04 -2.26 0.30
N MET A 38 5.39 -1.60 1.41
CA MET A 38 5.27 -2.18 2.75
C MET A 38 3.81 -2.48 3.10
N GLY A 39 2.90 -1.53 2.85
CA GLY A 39 1.46 -1.73 3.06
C GLY A 39 0.89 -2.90 2.25
N ARG A 40 1.20 -2.98 0.95
CA ARG A 40 0.83 -4.12 0.08
C ARG A 40 1.39 -5.45 0.58
N SER A 41 2.62 -5.47 1.07
CA SER A 41 3.25 -6.69 1.60
C SER A 41 2.55 -7.20 2.86
N TYR A 42 2.22 -6.31 3.80
CA TYR A 42 1.42 -6.66 4.98
C TYR A 42 0.01 -7.13 4.62
N HIS A 43 -0.64 -6.46 3.67
CA HIS A 43 -1.97 -6.83 3.20
C HIS A 43 -1.96 -8.25 2.61
N GLN A 44 -0.96 -8.57 1.78
CA GLN A 44 -0.82 -9.87 1.11
C GLN A 44 -0.77 -11.05 2.09
N ILE A 45 -0.21 -10.86 3.29
CA ILE A 45 -0.12 -11.90 4.33
C ILE A 45 -1.25 -11.83 5.37
N GLY A 46 -2.23 -10.94 5.18
CA GLY A 46 -3.40 -10.78 6.06
C GLY A 46 -3.16 -9.92 7.31
N LEU A 47 -2.01 -9.26 7.42
CA LEU A 47 -1.70 -8.34 8.52
C LEU A 47 -2.30 -6.95 8.25
N VAL A 48 -3.63 -6.90 8.16
CA VAL A 48 -4.38 -5.74 7.66
C VAL A 48 -4.22 -4.48 8.52
N ASN A 49 -4.00 -4.59 9.83
CA ASN A 49 -3.77 -3.43 10.69
C ASN A 49 -2.49 -2.68 10.32
N PHE A 50 -1.41 -3.42 10.03
CA PHE A 50 -0.16 -2.84 9.54
C PHE A 50 -0.33 -2.29 8.12
N ALA A 51 -1.06 -3.01 7.26
CA ALA A 51 -1.37 -2.52 5.91
C ALA A 51 -2.09 -1.16 5.96
N SER A 52 -3.13 -1.03 6.79
CA SER A 52 -3.87 0.23 6.98
C SER A 52 -2.98 1.37 7.42
N HIS A 53 -2.06 1.14 8.38
CA HIS A 53 -1.10 2.15 8.84
C HIS A 53 -0.25 2.69 7.68
N TYR A 54 0.29 1.80 6.85
CA TYR A 54 1.10 2.20 5.70
C TYR A 54 0.29 2.87 4.59
N TYR A 55 -0.95 2.43 4.31
CA TYR A 55 -1.80 3.14 3.35
C TYR A 55 -2.15 4.55 3.82
N HIS A 56 -2.41 4.75 5.12
CA HIS A 56 -2.61 6.09 5.67
C HIS A 56 -1.35 6.96 5.51
N LYS A 57 -0.14 6.42 5.73
CA LYS A 57 1.10 7.16 5.41
C LYS A 57 1.15 7.58 3.95
N VAL A 58 0.86 6.67 3.03
CA VAL A 58 0.84 6.94 1.58
C VAL A 58 -0.12 8.08 1.24
N LEU A 59 -1.29 8.11 1.87
CA LEU A 59 -2.30 9.15 1.66
C LEU A 59 -1.94 10.51 2.28
N ASN A 60 -0.98 10.55 3.20
CA ASN A 60 -0.50 11.77 3.84
C ASN A 60 0.68 12.43 3.11
N TYR A 61 1.22 11.81 2.06
CA TYR A 61 2.21 12.47 1.20
C TYR A 61 1.56 13.63 0.45
N PRO A 62 2.31 14.70 0.11
CA PRO A 62 1.77 15.79 -0.69
C PRO A 62 1.32 15.28 -2.06
N MET A 63 0.11 15.66 -2.47
CA MET A 63 -0.33 15.46 -3.84
C MET A 63 0.50 16.38 -4.74
N VAL A 64 0.99 15.86 -5.86
CA VAL A 64 1.68 16.69 -6.86
C VAL A 64 0.64 17.60 -7.49
N GLU A 65 0.75 18.92 -7.27
CA GLU A 65 -0.15 19.89 -7.90
C GLU A 65 0.09 19.97 -9.41
N GLU A 66 -1.00 20.08 -10.19
CA GLU A 66 -1.03 20.12 -11.66
C GLU A 66 -0.34 21.35 -12.29
N ASN A 67 0.20 22.27 -11.49
CA ASN A 67 0.57 23.62 -11.92
C ASN A 67 1.94 23.76 -12.61
N ASN A 68 2.72 22.69 -12.79
CA ASN A 68 3.93 22.74 -13.59
C ASN A 68 3.78 21.85 -14.82
N ASN A 69 4.03 22.46 -15.98
CA ASN A 69 3.99 21.93 -17.35
C ASN A 69 4.94 20.75 -17.60
N GLU A 70 4.81 19.68 -16.83
CA GLU A 70 5.28 18.37 -17.20
C GLU A 70 4.16 17.39 -16.87
N LYS A 71 3.73 16.64 -17.89
CA LYS A 71 2.89 15.45 -17.75
C LYS A 71 3.67 14.36 -16.99
N PHE A 72 4.08 14.66 -15.75
CA PHE A 72 4.56 13.75 -14.73
C PHE A 72 3.42 13.22 -13.86
N TRP A 73 2.19 13.28 -14.38
CA TRP A 73 1.17 12.32 -14.00
C TRP A 73 1.78 10.91 -14.05
N ASP A 74 1.40 10.11 -13.07
CA ASP A 74 1.50 8.64 -13.03
C ASP A 74 2.69 7.94 -12.39
N LYS A 75 3.97 8.30 -12.59
CA LYS A 75 4.97 7.26 -12.30
C LYS A 75 5.09 6.83 -10.84
N ASN A 76 4.83 7.73 -9.88
CA ASN A 76 4.97 7.44 -8.45
C ASN A 76 3.76 7.86 -7.58
N ASN A 77 2.67 8.38 -8.17
CA ASN A 77 1.50 8.77 -7.38
C ASN A 77 0.67 7.53 -7.04
N LEU A 78 0.74 7.10 -5.79
CA LEU A 78 0.09 5.86 -5.31
C LEU A 78 -1.12 6.14 -4.40
N HIS A 79 -1.65 7.37 -4.40
CA HIS A 79 -2.79 7.75 -3.57
C HIS A 79 -4.04 6.93 -3.92
N ARG A 80 -4.31 6.74 -5.23
CA ARG A 80 -5.48 6.02 -5.71
C ARG A 80 -5.42 4.55 -5.31
N GLU A 81 -4.28 3.91 -5.51
CA GLU A 81 -4.03 2.51 -5.18
C GLU A 81 -4.09 2.27 -3.66
N ALA A 82 -3.51 3.17 -2.87
CA ALA A 82 -3.58 3.10 -1.41
C ALA A 82 -5.02 3.27 -0.91
N ALA A 83 -5.75 4.27 -1.41
CA ALA A 83 -7.15 4.50 -1.05
C ALA A 83 -8.03 3.31 -1.42
N PHE A 84 -7.86 2.75 -2.62
CA PHE A 84 -8.59 1.56 -3.04
C PHE A 84 -8.31 0.38 -2.11
N ASN A 85 -7.04 0.07 -1.82
CA ASN A 85 -6.69 -1.04 -0.94
C ASN A 85 -7.18 -0.85 0.50
N LEU A 86 -7.12 0.38 1.01
CA LEU A 86 -7.66 0.75 2.31
C LEU A 86 -9.18 0.61 2.35
N SER A 87 -9.89 0.96 1.27
CA SER A 87 -11.33 0.74 1.14
C SER A 87 -11.71 -0.74 1.25
N LEU A 88 -10.87 -1.65 0.74
CA LEU A 88 -11.10 -3.10 0.86
C LEU A 88 -11.03 -3.56 2.32
N ILE A 89 -10.07 -3.03 3.09
CA ILE A 89 -9.93 -3.34 4.52
C ILE A 89 -11.14 -2.79 5.31
N TYR A 90 -11.57 -1.57 5.02
CA TYR A 90 -12.76 -1.00 5.69
C TYR A 90 -14.04 -1.75 5.33
N ARG A 91 -14.21 -2.17 4.07
CA ARG A 91 -15.33 -3.01 3.66
C ARG A 91 -15.31 -4.37 4.36
N ALA A 92 -14.14 -5.02 4.45
CA ALA A 92 -14.00 -6.29 5.14
C ALA A 92 -14.29 -6.20 6.65
N SER A 93 -14.08 -5.04 7.27
CA SER A 93 -14.44 -4.77 8.67
C SER A 93 -15.88 -4.26 8.87
N GLY A 94 -16.67 -4.15 7.79
CA GLY A 94 -18.06 -3.68 7.83
C GLY A 94 -18.23 -2.16 7.82
N ASN A 95 -17.13 -1.39 7.81
CA ASN A 95 -17.18 0.07 7.72
C ASN A 95 -17.33 0.54 6.27
N ASN A 96 -18.50 0.30 5.71
CA ASN A 96 -18.82 0.62 4.32
C ASN A 96 -18.88 2.12 4.03
N GLN A 97 -19.14 2.95 5.04
CA GLN A 97 -19.21 4.40 4.90
C GLN A 97 -17.81 4.96 4.57
N VAL A 98 -16.82 4.68 5.43
CA VAL A 98 -15.45 5.14 5.20
C VAL A 98 -14.86 4.57 3.92
N ALA A 99 -15.17 3.30 3.59
CA ALA A 99 -14.76 2.71 2.33
C ALA A 99 -15.29 3.49 1.12
N ARG A 100 -16.56 3.91 1.15
CA ARG A 100 -17.18 4.70 0.08
C ARG A 100 -16.56 6.10 -0.01
N ASP A 101 -16.37 6.76 1.13
CA ASP A 101 -15.81 8.11 1.18
C ASP A 101 -14.38 8.15 0.60
N LEU A 102 -13.56 7.12 0.88
CA LEU A 102 -12.24 6.96 0.29
C LEU A 102 -12.28 6.81 -1.23
N LEU A 103 -13.18 5.96 -1.74
CA LEU A 103 -13.31 5.75 -3.18
C LEU A 103 -13.80 7.01 -3.89
N GLN A 104 -14.76 7.74 -3.29
CA GLN A 104 -15.26 8.99 -3.86
C GLN A 104 -14.20 10.09 -3.84
N LYS A 105 -13.32 10.12 -2.83
CA LYS A 105 -12.30 11.16 -2.73
C LYS A 105 -11.10 10.92 -3.66
N TYR A 106 -10.68 9.66 -3.84
CA TYR A 106 -9.40 9.35 -4.48
C TYR A 106 -9.52 8.48 -5.76
N CYS A 107 -10.68 7.90 -6.04
CA CYS A 107 -10.85 6.93 -7.14
C CYS A 107 -11.87 7.36 -8.21
N THR A 108 -12.39 8.57 -8.16
CA THR A 108 -13.22 9.18 -9.20
C THR A 108 -12.39 10.09 -10.09
N LEU A 109 -12.79 10.22 -11.37
CA LEU A 109 -12.19 11.12 -12.37
C LEU A 109 -12.75 12.53 -12.25
#